data_AF-A0A250Y181-F1
#
_entry.id   AF-A0A250Y181-F1
#
_cell.length_a   1.000
_cell.length_b   1.000
_cell.length_c   1.000
_cell.angle_alpha   90.00
_cell.angle_beta   90.00
_cell.angle_gamma   90.00
#
_symmetry.space_group_name_H-M   'P 1'
#
loop_
_entity.id
_entity.type
_entity.pdbx_description
1 polymer ?
#
loop_
_entity_poly.entity_id
_entity_poly.type
_entity_poly.pdbx_seq_one_letter_code
_entity_poly.pdbx_strand_id
1 'polypeptide(L)'
;MWWAQRHLRAALSLAAVSARSATTEVAARRGLSAWPAPQEPGMEYQDAVRMLNTLQTNASYLEQVKRQRSDPQSQLEAMERYLARSGLQVEDLDRLNIIHVTGTKGKGSTCAFTEHILRNYGLKTGFFSSPHLVQVRERIRINGQPISPELFTKHFWRLYHRLEETKDSSCVSMPAYFRFLTLMAFHVFLQEKVDLAVVEVGIGGAYDCTNIIRKPVVCGVSSLGIDHTSLLGDTMEKIAWQKGGIFKHGIPAFTVLQPEGPLAVLRDRAQQISCPLYLCPPLEALEEGAPPLILGLEGEHQRSNAALALQLAHCWLQHHNNQDIQELKMSRPSVRWQLPLAPVFQPTSHMRHGLRDTEWPGRTQVLLRGPLTWYLDGAHTTSSIQACVRWYRQALQRRERPSGGPEVRVLLFNSTGDRDPAALLKLLQPCRFDYAVFCPNLTEVSSTGSAGER
;
A
#
# COMPACT_ATOMS: atom_id res chain seq x y z
N MET A 1 56.96 -34.30 3.53
CA MET A 1 55.61 -34.84 3.23
C MET A 1 55.00 -33.94 2.16
N TRP A 2 55.44 -34.00 0.90
CA TRP A 2 55.23 -35.06 -0.10
C TRP A 2 53.74 -35.32 -0.38
N TRP A 3 53.35 -34.90 -1.60
CA TRP A 3 52.14 -35.22 -2.38
C TRP A 3 50.82 -34.56 -1.93
N ALA A 4 50.07 -33.81 -2.74
CA ALA A 4 50.23 -33.43 -4.14
C ALA A 4 49.34 -32.21 -4.48
N GLN A 5 49.99 -31.11 -4.90
CA GLN A 5 49.48 -30.19 -5.93
C GLN A 5 50.03 -30.69 -7.27
N ARG A 6 49.17 -30.90 -8.28
CA ARG A 6 49.45 -31.09 -9.72
C ARG A 6 48.09 -31.41 -10.38
N HIS A 7 47.51 -30.68 -11.34
CA HIS A 7 48.06 -29.92 -12.46
C HIS A 7 47.15 -28.75 -12.90
N LEU A 8 47.83 -27.72 -13.40
CA LEU A 8 47.35 -26.48 -14.01
C LEU A 8 46.96 -26.66 -15.50
N ARG A 9 46.00 -25.86 -15.97
CA ARG A 9 45.91 -25.09 -17.24
C ARG A 9 46.61 -25.63 -18.52
N ALA A 10 45.82 -25.79 -19.59
CA ALA A 10 46.07 -25.42 -21.01
C ALA A 10 44.96 -26.09 -21.88
N ALA A 11 44.39 -25.57 -22.97
CA ALA A 11 44.72 -24.44 -23.82
C ALA A 11 43.48 -23.93 -24.60
N LEU A 12 43.61 -22.67 -25.01
CA LEU A 12 42.89 -21.92 -26.02
C LEU A 12 42.74 -22.61 -27.40
N SER A 13 41.61 -22.28 -28.05
CA SER A 13 41.45 -21.87 -29.45
C SER A 13 41.15 -22.88 -30.57
N LEU A 14 40.33 -22.36 -31.51
CA LEU A 14 40.08 -22.73 -32.91
C LEU A 14 38.93 -23.72 -33.21
N ALA A 15 37.80 -23.17 -33.67
CA ALA A 15 37.34 -23.36 -35.05
C ALA A 15 36.16 -22.44 -35.37
N ALA A 16 36.38 -21.51 -36.31
CA ALA A 16 35.36 -20.74 -37.00
C ALA A 16 35.35 -21.16 -38.47
N VAL A 17 34.21 -21.62 -39.01
CA VAL A 17 33.85 -21.71 -40.45
C VAL A 17 32.31 -21.80 -40.48
N SER A 18 31.54 -20.74 -40.79
CA SER A 18 31.14 -20.19 -42.11
C SER A 18 30.12 -21.03 -42.90
N ALA A 19 28.89 -20.49 -43.07
CA ALA A 19 28.05 -20.49 -44.29
C ALA A 19 26.67 -19.86 -43.95
N ARG A 20 26.45 -18.55 -44.20
CA ARG A 20 25.83 -17.91 -45.39
C ARG A 20 24.34 -18.23 -45.67
N SER A 21 23.55 -17.18 -45.45
CA SER A 21 22.38 -16.65 -46.19
C SER A 21 21.14 -17.52 -46.46
N ALA A 22 20.02 -17.08 -45.87
CA ALA A 22 18.75 -16.95 -46.59
C ALA A 22 18.02 -15.69 -46.08
N THR A 23 17.84 -14.72 -46.97
CA THR A 23 17.00 -13.54 -46.80
C THR A 23 15.53 -13.92 -46.98
N THR A 24 14.68 -13.57 -46.02
CA THR A 24 13.25 -13.31 -46.28
C THR A 24 12.74 -12.35 -45.21
N GLU A 25 12.17 -11.23 -45.66
CA GLU A 25 11.46 -10.24 -44.87
C GLU A 25 10.27 -10.87 -44.12
N VAL A 26 9.93 -10.33 -42.94
CA VAL A 26 8.58 -9.90 -42.51
C VAL A 26 8.50 -9.73 -40.98
N ALA A 27 7.87 -8.62 -40.58
CA ALA A 27 7.27 -8.27 -39.28
C ALA A 27 8.20 -7.78 -38.15
N ALA A 28 8.26 -6.45 -38.03
CA ALA A 28 8.79 -5.70 -36.90
C ALA A 28 8.09 -6.09 -35.58
N ARG A 29 8.81 -6.75 -34.68
CA ARG A 29 8.45 -6.89 -33.26
C ARG A 29 9.04 -5.70 -32.50
N ARG A 30 8.19 -4.89 -31.85
CA ARG A 30 8.60 -3.88 -30.86
C ARG A 30 9.16 -4.59 -29.60
N GLY A 31 10.45 -4.92 -29.64
CA GLY A 31 11.22 -5.27 -28.45
C GLY A 31 11.85 -4.02 -27.85
N LEU A 32 11.52 -3.72 -26.59
CA LEU A 32 12.31 -2.80 -25.77
C LEU A 32 13.67 -3.45 -25.54
N SER A 33 14.69 -3.05 -26.30
CA SER A 33 16.06 -3.57 -26.16
C SER A 33 16.70 -3.04 -24.88
N ALA A 34 17.40 -3.94 -24.18
CA ALA A 34 18.20 -3.64 -23.00
C ALA A 34 19.64 -3.31 -23.43
N TRP A 35 20.11 -2.11 -23.12
CA TRP A 35 21.52 -1.71 -23.09
C TRP A 35 21.77 -0.97 -21.76
N PRO A 36 22.93 -1.14 -21.09
CA PRO A 36 23.23 -0.37 -19.90
C PRO A 36 23.66 1.04 -20.31
N ALA A 37 22.93 2.05 -19.85
CA ALA A 37 23.36 3.44 -19.98
C ALA A 37 24.49 3.71 -18.96
N PRO A 38 25.57 4.43 -19.33
CA PRO A 38 26.52 4.97 -18.35
C PRO A 38 25.76 5.88 -17.38
N GLN A 39 26.04 5.80 -16.08
CA GLN A 39 25.49 6.77 -15.13
C GLN A 39 26.09 8.15 -15.43
N GLU A 40 25.28 9.06 -15.98
CA GLU A 40 25.67 10.46 -16.10
C GLU A 40 25.79 11.11 -14.70
N PRO A 41 26.73 12.05 -14.50
CA PRO A 41 26.81 12.82 -13.25
C PRO A 41 25.46 13.49 -12.95
N GLY A 42 24.89 13.24 -11.76
CA GLY A 42 23.58 13.80 -11.35
C GLY A 42 22.37 12.88 -11.51
N MET A 43 22.58 11.58 -11.79
CA MET A 43 21.52 10.57 -11.83
C MET A 43 21.65 9.51 -10.72
N GLU A 44 22.16 9.88 -9.55
CA GLU A 44 22.19 8.96 -8.41
C GLU A 44 20.83 8.87 -7.70
N TYR A 45 20.70 7.92 -6.77
CA TYR A 45 19.47 7.76 -5.98
C TYR A 45 19.08 9.03 -5.21
N GLN A 46 20.06 9.74 -4.64
CA GLN A 46 19.79 10.99 -3.93
C GLN A 46 19.26 12.09 -4.87
N ASP A 47 19.74 12.14 -6.11
CA ASP A 47 19.25 13.08 -7.13
C ASP A 47 17.81 12.79 -7.52
N ALA A 48 17.48 11.51 -7.75
CA ALA A 48 16.12 11.07 -8.04
C ALA A 48 15.16 11.46 -6.90
N VAL A 49 15.56 11.26 -5.63
CA VAL A 49 14.76 11.66 -4.46
C VAL A 49 14.62 13.18 -4.36
N ARG A 50 15.70 13.95 -4.56
CA ARG A 50 15.65 15.42 -4.56
C ARG A 50 14.70 15.93 -5.64
N MET A 51 14.83 15.43 -6.87
CA MET A 51 13.97 15.81 -7.98
C MET A 51 12.51 15.43 -7.71
N LEU A 52 12.25 14.21 -7.24
CA LEU A 52 10.91 13.79 -6.85
C LEU A 52 10.29 14.74 -5.81
N ASN A 53 11.07 15.19 -4.81
CA ASN A 53 10.57 16.10 -3.79
C ASN A 53 10.21 17.49 -4.33
N THR A 54 10.76 17.92 -5.46
CA THR A 54 10.31 19.15 -6.15
C THR A 54 8.89 19.04 -6.69
N LEU A 55 8.38 17.82 -6.88
CA LEU A 55 7.00 17.56 -7.33
C LEU A 55 5.99 17.62 -6.17
N GLN A 56 6.44 17.86 -4.93
CA GLN A 56 5.53 18.08 -3.82
C GLN A 56 4.77 19.39 -4.05
N THR A 57 3.44 19.31 -3.98
CA THR A 57 2.61 20.49 -4.00
C THR A 57 2.73 21.20 -2.65
N ASN A 58 3.28 22.41 -2.66
CA ASN A 58 3.38 23.25 -1.46
C ASN A 58 1.98 23.46 -0.84
N ALA A 59 1.94 23.68 0.49
CA ALA A 59 0.69 23.90 1.23
C ALA A 59 -0.20 25.01 0.62
N SER A 60 0.42 26.03 0.01
CA SER A 60 -0.26 27.10 -0.73
C SER A 60 -0.95 26.64 -2.01
N TYR A 61 -0.43 25.62 -2.71
CA TYR A 61 -1.07 25.01 -3.88
C TYR A 61 -2.26 24.14 -3.47
N LEU A 62 -2.15 23.39 -2.37
CA LEU A 62 -3.27 22.63 -1.79
C LEU A 62 -4.41 23.55 -1.35
N GLU A 63 -4.09 24.72 -0.77
CA GLU A 63 -5.04 25.80 -0.50
C GLU A 63 -5.70 26.36 -1.78
N GLN A 64 -4.94 26.55 -2.86
CA GLN A 64 -5.46 27.01 -4.15
C GLN A 64 -6.39 25.98 -4.81
N VAL A 65 -6.04 24.69 -4.80
CA VAL A 65 -6.89 23.60 -5.31
C VAL A 65 -8.16 23.44 -4.47
N LYS A 66 -8.12 23.72 -3.15
CA LYS A 66 -9.34 23.81 -2.32
C LYS A 66 -10.26 24.95 -2.76
N ARG A 67 -9.71 26.08 -3.22
CA ARG A 67 -10.46 27.27 -3.65
C ARG A 67 -10.94 27.19 -5.09
N GLN A 68 -10.16 26.56 -5.97
CA GLN A 68 -10.50 26.27 -7.35
C GLN A 68 -10.99 24.82 -7.40
N ARG A 69 -12.30 24.61 -7.22
CA ARG A 69 -12.93 23.30 -7.43
C ARG A 69 -12.81 22.90 -8.91
N SER A 70 -11.64 22.46 -9.34
CA SER A 70 -11.47 21.74 -10.59
C SER A 70 -12.40 20.54 -10.54
N ASP A 71 -13.09 20.26 -11.64
CA ASP A 71 -13.94 19.08 -11.75
C ASP A 71 -13.16 17.82 -11.31
N PRO A 72 -13.60 17.09 -10.27
CA PRO A 72 -12.90 15.90 -9.81
C PRO A 72 -12.66 14.85 -10.89
N GLN A 73 -13.52 14.79 -11.92
CA GLN A 73 -13.34 13.89 -13.06
C GLN A 73 -12.11 14.27 -13.90
N SER A 74 -11.85 15.56 -14.08
CA SER A 74 -10.66 16.06 -14.79
C SER A 74 -9.34 15.57 -14.18
N GLN A 75 -9.34 15.21 -12.90
CA GLN A 75 -8.15 14.68 -12.22
C GLN A 75 -7.81 13.24 -12.64
N LEU A 76 -8.83 12.41 -12.91
CA LEU A 76 -8.63 11.07 -13.46
C LEU A 76 -8.20 11.16 -14.94
N GLU A 77 -8.84 12.02 -15.73
CA GLU A 77 -8.43 12.26 -17.11
C GLU A 77 -6.99 12.75 -17.20
N ALA A 78 -6.57 13.63 -16.29
CA ALA A 78 -5.18 14.05 -16.21
C ALA A 78 -4.24 12.87 -15.93
N MET A 79 -4.62 11.97 -15.02
CA MET A 79 -3.86 10.75 -14.73
C MET A 79 -3.76 9.82 -15.94
N GLU A 80 -4.83 9.62 -16.69
CA GLU A 80 -4.84 8.85 -17.94
C GLU A 80 -3.94 9.48 -19.00
N ARG A 81 -3.97 10.82 -19.15
CA ARG A 81 -3.06 11.55 -20.04
C ARG A 81 -1.60 11.38 -19.63
N TYR A 82 -1.29 11.42 -18.32
CA TYR A 82 0.06 11.16 -17.85
C TYR A 82 0.50 9.71 -18.12
N LEU A 83 -0.40 8.74 -17.95
CA LEU A 83 -0.13 7.35 -18.30
C LEU A 83 0.18 7.20 -19.79
N ALA A 84 -0.64 7.78 -20.66
CA ALA A 84 -0.43 7.79 -22.12
C ALA A 84 0.92 8.40 -22.49
N ARG A 85 1.27 9.56 -21.91
CA ARG A 85 2.57 10.24 -22.11
C ARG A 85 3.75 9.39 -21.64
N SER A 86 3.58 8.65 -20.54
CA SER A 86 4.59 7.71 -20.06
C SER A 86 4.82 6.50 -20.98
N GLY A 87 3.98 6.33 -22.01
CA GLY A 87 4.07 5.26 -23.00
C GLY A 87 3.26 4.01 -22.65
N LEU A 88 2.36 4.09 -21.67
CA LEU A 88 1.41 3.03 -21.31
C LEU A 88 -0.02 3.46 -21.64
N GLN A 89 -0.88 2.51 -21.95
CA GLN A 89 -2.32 2.74 -22.02
C GLN A 89 -2.98 2.27 -20.72
N VAL A 90 -4.19 2.75 -20.43
CA VAL A 90 -4.97 2.28 -19.27
C VAL A 90 -5.17 0.77 -19.38
N GLU A 91 -5.25 0.27 -20.61
CA GLU A 91 -5.44 -1.14 -20.90
C GLU A 91 -4.33 -2.04 -20.39
N ASP A 92 -3.09 -1.54 -20.41
CA ASP A 92 -1.92 -2.29 -19.98
C ASP A 92 -1.99 -2.66 -18.49
N LEU A 93 -2.69 -1.86 -17.69
CA LEU A 93 -2.83 -2.08 -16.24
C LEU A 93 -3.61 -3.35 -15.89
N ASP A 94 -4.48 -3.82 -16.78
CA ASP A 94 -5.27 -5.05 -16.55
C ASP A 94 -4.38 -6.28 -16.43
N ARG A 95 -3.18 -6.24 -17.02
CA ARG A 95 -2.19 -7.33 -16.94
C ARG A 95 -1.60 -7.50 -15.55
N LEU A 96 -1.84 -6.55 -14.64
CA LEU A 96 -1.32 -6.56 -13.27
C LEU A 96 -2.24 -7.28 -12.28
N ASN A 97 -3.38 -7.85 -12.72
CA ASN A 97 -4.31 -8.61 -11.86
C ASN A 97 -4.57 -7.93 -10.51
N ILE A 98 -4.97 -6.66 -10.55
CA ILE A 98 -4.86 -5.76 -9.40
C ILE A 98 -5.88 -6.08 -8.30
N ILE A 99 -5.43 -6.03 -7.04
CA ILE A 99 -6.28 -5.93 -5.86
C ILE A 99 -6.29 -4.47 -5.41
N HIS A 100 -7.45 -3.82 -5.41
CA HIS A 100 -7.56 -2.38 -5.14
C HIS A 100 -8.24 -2.11 -3.80
N VAL A 101 -7.54 -1.45 -2.87
CA VAL A 101 -8.00 -1.35 -1.46
C VAL A 101 -8.11 0.11 -1.02
N THR A 102 -9.26 0.45 -0.45
CA THR A 102 -9.51 1.74 0.22
C THR A 102 -10.04 1.55 1.65
N GLY A 103 -10.34 2.66 2.31
CA GLY A 103 -10.81 2.75 3.69
C GLY A 103 -10.20 3.94 4.43
N THR A 104 -10.66 4.20 5.65
CA THR A 104 -10.10 5.27 6.48
C THR A 104 -8.93 4.72 7.30
N LYS A 105 -9.14 3.60 8.00
CA LYS A 105 -8.12 2.91 8.80
C LYS A 105 -8.02 1.45 8.36
N GLY A 106 -6.81 0.88 8.45
CA GLY A 106 -6.58 -0.52 8.12
C GLY A 106 -6.24 -0.84 6.66
N LYS A 107 -6.27 0.14 5.74
CA LYS A 107 -5.87 -0.02 4.33
C LYS A 107 -4.49 -0.67 4.17
N GLY A 108 -3.43 0.02 4.60
CA GLY A 108 -2.06 -0.50 4.53
C GLY A 108 -1.88 -1.87 5.19
N SER A 109 -2.48 -2.10 6.36
CA SER A 109 -2.43 -3.40 7.04
C SER A 109 -3.17 -4.50 6.26
N THR A 110 -4.34 -4.20 5.69
CA THR A 110 -5.09 -5.13 4.81
C THR A 110 -4.25 -5.45 3.58
N CYS A 111 -3.66 -4.44 2.93
CA CYS A 111 -2.78 -4.65 1.78
C CYS A 111 -1.56 -5.51 2.16
N ALA A 112 -0.95 -5.26 3.32
CA ALA A 112 0.22 -6.00 3.78
C ALA A 112 -0.10 -7.48 4.04
N PHE A 113 -1.21 -7.76 4.73
CA PHE A 113 -1.69 -9.14 4.91
C PHE A 113 -1.99 -9.80 3.56
N THR A 114 -2.70 -9.11 2.67
CA THR A 114 -3.09 -9.65 1.35
C THR A 114 -1.87 -9.99 0.50
N GLU A 115 -0.89 -9.08 0.45
CA GLU A 115 0.37 -9.27 -0.26
C GLU A 115 1.15 -10.45 0.30
N HIS A 116 1.31 -10.54 1.62
CA HIS A 116 2.10 -11.60 2.24
C HIS A 116 1.44 -12.97 2.02
N ILE A 117 0.11 -13.05 2.19
CA ILE A 117 -0.66 -14.26 1.89
C ILE A 117 -0.37 -14.71 0.46
N LEU A 118 -0.56 -13.85 -0.54
CA LEU A 118 -0.41 -14.22 -1.94
C LEU A 118 1.04 -14.53 -2.32
N ARG A 119 2.01 -13.82 -1.73
CA ARG A 119 3.43 -14.12 -1.88
C ARG A 119 3.79 -15.50 -1.33
N ASN A 120 3.14 -15.95 -0.25
CA ASN A 120 3.34 -17.30 0.29
C ASN A 120 2.80 -18.41 -0.65
N TYR A 121 1.96 -18.09 -1.63
CA TYR A 121 1.62 -19.01 -2.72
C TYR A 121 2.67 -19.05 -3.85
N GLY A 122 3.82 -18.39 -3.67
CA GLY A 122 4.92 -18.37 -4.64
C GLY A 122 4.77 -17.33 -5.76
N LEU A 123 3.79 -16.43 -5.66
CA LEU A 123 3.53 -15.39 -6.64
C LEU A 123 4.53 -14.23 -6.50
N LYS A 124 4.98 -13.67 -7.62
CA LYS A 124 5.74 -12.42 -7.65
C LYS A 124 4.78 -11.26 -7.44
N THR A 125 4.81 -10.66 -6.25
CA THR A 125 3.86 -9.62 -5.85
C THR A 125 4.44 -8.22 -6.07
N GLY A 126 3.61 -7.32 -6.61
CA GLY A 126 3.80 -5.88 -6.53
C GLY A 126 2.94 -5.29 -5.41
N PHE A 127 3.43 -4.26 -4.74
CA PHE A 127 2.69 -3.60 -3.66
C PHE A 127 2.93 -2.09 -3.68
N PHE A 128 1.83 -1.32 -3.72
CA PHE A 128 1.85 0.13 -3.70
C PHE A 128 1.10 0.68 -2.48
N SER A 129 1.77 1.52 -1.68
CA SER A 129 1.20 2.07 -0.44
C SER A 129 1.54 3.54 -0.18
N SER A 130 0.81 4.13 0.76
CA SER A 130 1.10 5.48 1.24
C SER A 130 0.66 5.74 2.68
N PRO A 131 1.37 6.62 3.43
CA PRO A 131 2.71 7.16 3.15
C PRO A 131 3.82 6.10 3.36
N HIS A 132 5.09 6.49 3.17
CA HIS A 132 6.23 5.72 3.70
C HIS A 132 6.51 6.11 5.15
N LEU A 133 7.22 5.25 5.88
CA LEU A 133 7.67 5.51 7.25
C LEU A 133 9.06 6.16 7.27
N VAL A 134 10.05 5.58 6.57
CA VAL A 134 11.44 6.06 6.58
C VAL A 134 11.91 6.48 5.20
N GLN A 135 11.63 5.68 4.16
CA GLN A 135 12.17 5.89 2.81
C GLN A 135 11.10 5.80 1.73
N VAL A 136 11.19 6.64 0.70
CA VAL A 136 10.20 6.69 -0.39
C VAL A 136 10.02 5.36 -1.13
N ARG A 137 11.08 4.55 -1.23
CA ARG A 137 11.04 3.22 -1.84
C ARG A 137 10.07 2.27 -1.14
N GLU A 138 9.75 2.48 0.13
CA GLU A 138 8.77 1.66 0.85
C GLU A 138 7.38 1.69 0.22
N ARG A 139 7.07 2.73 -0.56
CA ARG A 139 5.79 2.88 -1.28
C ARG A 139 5.68 1.94 -2.48
N ILE A 140 6.78 1.44 -3.02
CA ILE A 140 6.81 0.52 -4.18
C ILE A 140 7.62 -0.70 -3.78
N ARG A 141 6.94 -1.81 -3.52
CA ARG A 141 7.57 -3.06 -3.09
C ARG A 141 7.38 -4.16 -4.13
N ILE A 142 8.37 -5.03 -4.21
CA ILE A 142 8.29 -6.30 -4.94
C ILE A 142 8.64 -7.41 -3.95
N ASN A 143 7.81 -8.44 -3.88
CA ASN A 143 8.00 -9.59 -3.00
C ASN A 143 8.19 -9.18 -1.52
N GLY A 144 7.35 -8.29 -1.02
CA GLY A 144 7.41 -7.76 0.35
C GLY A 144 8.53 -6.75 0.63
N GLN A 145 9.47 -6.53 -0.29
CA GLN A 145 10.64 -5.68 -0.09
C GLN A 145 10.55 -4.37 -0.88
N PRO A 146 10.90 -3.21 -0.29
CA PRO A 146 11.10 -1.98 -1.04
C PRO A 146 12.03 -2.19 -2.24
N ILE A 147 11.68 -1.67 -3.42
CA ILE A 147 12.57 -1.76 -4.59
C ILE A 147 13.94 -1.16 -4.26
N SER A 148 15.02 -1.69 -4.85
CA SER A 148 16.38 -1.23 -4.55
C SER A 148 16.59 0.24 -4.98
N PRO A 149 17.59 0.94 -4.42
CA PRO A 149 17.95 2.28 -4.88
C PRO A 149 18.19 2.33 -6.41
N GLU A 150 18.83 1.31 -6.97
CA GLU A 150 19.15 1.23 -8.40
C GLU A 150 17.89 1.09 -9.25
N LEU A 151 16.96 0.20 -8.86
CA LEU A 151 15.66 0.06 -9.53
C LEU A 151 14.86 1.36 -9.43
N PHE A 152 14.80 1.96 -8.24
CA PHE A 152 14.10 3.23 -8.05
C PHE A 152 14.66 4.30 -8.98
N THR A 153 15.97 4.53 -8.97
CA THR A 153 16.65 5.52 -9.82
C THR A 153 16.40 5.28 -11.31
N LYS A 154 16.56 4.03 -11.77
CA LYS A 154 16.32 3.63 -13.16
C LYS A 154 14.89 3.97 -13.60
N HIS A 155 13.89 3.55 -12.83
CA HIS A 155 12.49 3.76 -13.19
C HIS A 155 12.07 5.23 -13.03
N PHE A 156 12.62 5.94 -12.04
CA PHE A 156 12.38 7.36 -11.83
C PHE A 156 12.83 8.18 -13.05
N TRP A 157 14.11 8.09 -13.42
CA TRP A 157 14.65 8.89 -14.52
C TRP A 157 14.03 8.51 -15.86
N ARG A 158 13.80 7.21 -16.10
CA ARG A 158 13.09 6.75 -17.30
C ARG A 158 11.71 7.38 -17.42
N LEU A 159 10.92 7.38 -16.34
CA LEU A 159 9.59 7.97 -16.35
C LEU A 159 9.66 9.50 -16.47
N TYR A 160 10.55 10.14 -15.71
CA TYR A 160 10.71 11.60 -15.70
C TYR A 160 11.08 12.12 -17.09
N HIS A 161 12.14 11.60 -17.71
CA HIS A 161 12.54 12.02 -19.06
C HIS A 161 11.45 11.75 -20.08
N ARG A 162 10.79 10.60 -20.00
CA ARG A 162 9.69 10.29 -20.92
C ARG A 162 8.55 11.29 -20.82
N LEU A 163 8.19 11.72 -19.61
CA LEU A 163 7.16 12.73 -19.40
C LEU A 163 7.61 14.10 -19.90
N GLU A 164 8.88 14.48 -19.74
CA GLU A 164 9.39 15.77 -20.23
C GLU A 164 9.46 15.80 -21.77
N GLU A 165 9.94 14.72 -22.40
CA GLU A 165 10.01 14.58 -23.87
C GLU A 165 8.63 14.64 -24.55
N THR A 166 7.61 14.09 -23.90
CA THR A 166 6.24 14.00 -24.43
C THR A 166 5.34 15.13 -23.95
N LYS A 167 5.94 16.23 -23.49
CA LYS A 167 5.23 17.42 -23.06
C LYS A 167 4.63 18.14 -24.27
N ASP A 168 3.31 18.15 -24.34
CA ASP A 168 2.58 18.90 -25.37
C ASP A 168 2.48 20.39 -24.99
N SER A 169 2.33 21.22 -26.02
CA SER A 169 2.05 22.65 -26.00
C SER A 169 0.86 23.07 -25.12
N SER A 170 -0.04 22.13 -24.79
CA SER A 170 -1.18 22.28 -23.88
C SER A 170 -0.81 22.38 -22.38
N CYS A 171 0.49 22.45 -22.04
CA CYS A 171 1.00 22.90 -20.73
C CYS A 171 0.64 22.01 -19.51
N VAL A 172 0.44 20.70 -19.71
CA VAL A 172 0.32 19.78 -18.55
C VAL A 172 1.71 19.58 -17.93
N SER A 173 1.97 20.33 -16.85
CA SER A 173 3.16 20.23 -16.01
C SER A 173 3.40 18.81 -15.48
N MET A 174 4.61 18.54 -14.98
CA MET A 174 4.93 17.25 -14.35
C MET A 174 3.86 16.83 -13.34
N PRO A 175 3.49 15.53 -13.29
CA PRO A 175 2.50 15.07 -12.33
C PRO A 175 2.98 15.33 -10.91
N ALA A 176 2.08 15.80 -10.06
CA ALA A 176 2.37 16.00 -8.64
C ALA A 176 2.86 14.70 -7.97
N TYR A 177 3.60 14.84 -6.88
CA TYR A 177 4.33 13.78 -6.17
C TYR A 177 3.62 12.41 -6.12
N PHE A 178 2.36 12.38 -5.66
CA PHE A 178 1.62 11.13 -5.51
C PHE A 178 1.22 10.50 -6.85
N ARG A 179 0.87 11.31 -7.86
CA ARG A 179 0.58 10.84 -9.22
C ARG A 179 1.82 10.28 -9.89
N PHE A 180 2.95 10.98 -9.75
CA PHE A 180 4.23 10.51 -10.29
C PHE A 180 4.59 9.14 -9.71
N LEU A 181 4.50 8.97 -8.39
CA LEU A 181 4.78 7.68 -7.74
C LEU A 181 3.80 6.58 -8.14
N THR A 182 2.52 6.92 -8.34
CA THR A 182 1.51 5.96 -8.82
C THR A 182 1.85 5.47 -10.23
N LEU A 183 2.22 6.38 -11.15
CA LEU A 183 2.69 6.03 -12.49
C LEU A 183 3.95 5.15 -12.42
N MET A 184 4.91 5.56 -11.60
CA MET A 184 6.16 4.82 -11.40
C MET A 184 5.89 3.40 -10.89
N ALA A 185 4.96 3.22 -9.96
CA ALA A 185 4.58 1.90 -9.46
C ALA A 185 4.04 1.00 -10.58
N PHE A 186 3.12 1.50 -11.42
CA PHE A 186 2.60 0.74 -12.56
C PHE A 186 3.70 0.36 -13.56
N HIS A 187 4.61 1.28 -13.88
CA HIS A 187 5.78 0.99 -14.73
C HIS A 187 6.67 -0.09 -14.13
N VAL A 188 6.99 0.01 -12.85
CA VAL A 188 7.80 -0.97 -12.13
C VAL A 188 7.13 -2.33 -12.19
N PHE A 189 5.85 -2.43 -11.83
CA PHE A 189 5.13 -3.71 -11.79
C PHE A 189 5.03 -4.38 -13.16
N LEU A 190 4.77 -3.60 -14.23
CA LEU A 190 4.71 -4.13 -15.60
C LEU A 190 6.08 -4.57 -16.12
N GLN A 191 7.13 -3.79 -15.86
CA GLN A 191 8.49 -4.08 -16.35
C GLN A 191 9.13 -5.24 -15.59
N GLU A 192 8.90 -5.30 -14.28
CA GLU A 192 9.34 -6.38 -13.42
C GLU A 192 8.43 -7.61 -13.51
N LYS A 193 7.35 -7.55 -14.30
CA LYS A 193 6.45 -8.69 -14.58
C LYS A 193 5.94 -9.36 -13.30
N VAL A 194 5.36 -8.56 -12.41
CA VAL A 194 4.67 -9.12 -11.23
C VAL A 194 3.44 -9.90 -11.68
N ASP A 195 3.09 -10.96 -10.94
CA ASP A 195 1.90 -11.77 -11.19
C ASP A 195 0.62 -11.07 -10.73
N LEU A 196 0.74 -10.25 -9.68
CA LEU A 196 -0.32 -9.38 -9.19
C LEU A 196 0.24 -8.10 -8.55
N ALA A 197 -0.59 -7.06 -8.47
CA ALA A 197 -0.30 -5.87 -7.69
C ALA A 197 -1.39 -5.57 -6.65
N VAL A 198 -1.00 -5.39 -5.39
CA VAL A 198 -1.87 -4.88 -4.33
C VAL A 198 -1.70 -3.37 -4.24
N VAL A 199 -2.76 -2.62 -4.58
CA VAL A 199 -2.71 -1.16 -4.71
C VAL A 199 -3.57 -0.52 -3.63
N GLU A 200 -2.92 0.21 -2.73
CA GLU A 200 -3.60 1.07 -1.75
C GLU A 200 -4.02 2.40 -2.38
N VAL A 201 -5.28 2.78 -2.19
CA VAL A 201 -5.78 4.12 -2.50
C VAL A 201 -5.15 5.16 -1.57
N GLY A 202 -4.71 6.29 -2.13
CA GLY A 202 -4.19 7.42 -1.37
C GLY A 202 -5.26 8.07 -0.49
N ILE A 203 -6.16 8.84 -1.12
CA ILE A 203 -7.23 9.56 -0.41
C ILE A 203 -8.56 9.35 -1.15
N GLY A 204 -9.61 8.99 -0.40
CA GLY A 204 -10.95 8.78 -0.96
C GLY A 204 -11.06 7.46 -1.72
N GLY A 205 -11.22 7.53 -3.04
CA GLY A 205 -11.41 6.37 -3.91
C GLY A 205 -11.87 6.79 -5.30
N ALA A 206 -13.07 7.38 -5.39
CA ALA A 206 -13.73 7.77 -6.65
C ALA A 206 -12.83 8.59 -7.57
N TYR A 207 -12.10 9.56 -7.01
CA TYR A 207 -11.25 10.49 -7.75
C TYR A 207 -9.77 10.39 -7.36
N ASP A 208 -9.38 9.30 -6.69
CA ASP A 208 -7.97 9.04 -6.39
C ASP A 208 -7.24 8.66 -7.67
N CYS A 209 -5.97 9.06 -7.83
CA CYS A 209 -5.24 8.79 -9.07
C CYS A 209 -4.95 7.30 -9.29
N THR A 210 -5.11 6.43 -8.29
CA THR A 210 -5.08 4.98 -8.50
C THR A 210 -6.34 4.48 -9.22
N ASN A 211 -7.46 5.22 -9.19
CA ASN A 211 -8.75 4.77 -9.73
C ASN A 211 -8.87 4.84 -11.27
N ILE A 212 -7.76 5.09 -11.97
CA ILE A 212 -7.64 4.78 -13.41
C ILE A 212 -7.61 3.25 -13.66
N ILE A 213 -7.45 2.44 -12.61
CA ILE A 213 -7.60 0.99 -12.68
C ILE A 213 -9.04 0.67 -13.12
N ARG A 214 -9.20 0.14 -14.33
CA ARG A 214 -10.52 -0.18 -14.90
C ARG A 214 -11.04 -1.56 -14.50
N LYS A 215 -10.16 -2.55 -14.40
CA LYS A 215 -10.51 -3.96 -14.21
C LYS A 215 -9.64 -4.62 -13.12
N PRO A 216 -9.79 -4.21 -11.85
CA PRO A 216 -9.19 -4.96 -10.75
C PRO A 216 -9.84 -6.35 -10.68
N VAL A 217 -9.13 -7.33 -10.13
CA VAL A 217 -9.68 -8.67 -9.88
C VAL A 217 -10.67 -8.61 -8.72
N VAL A 218 -10.38 -7.79 -7.71
CA VAL A 218 -11.22 -7.62 -6.52
C VAL A 218 -10.93 -6.28 -5.83
N CYS A 219 -11.98 -5.67 -5.26
CA CYS A 219 -11.88 -4.43 -4.49
C CYS A 219 -12.12 -4.66 -2.99
N GLY A 220 -11.44 -3.89 -2.14
CA GLY A 220 -11.57 -3.97 -0.68
C GLY A 220 -11.85 -2.62 -0.02
N VAL A 221 -12.77 -2.58 0.93
CA VAL A 221 -13.05 -1.41 1.78
C VAL A 221 -12.82 -1.77 3.25
N SER A 222 -11.68 -1.33 3.76
CA SER A 222 -11.36 -1.40 5.20
C SER A 222 -12.20 -0.40 6.02
N SER A 223 -11.98 -0.34 7.33
CA SER A 223 -12.81 0.43 8.26
C SER A 223 -12.98 1.89 7.85
N LEU A 224 -14.23 2.36 7.86
CA LEU A 224 -14.60 3.75 7.62
C LEU A 224 -14.61 4.56 8.91
N GLY A 225 -14.23 5.82 8.78
CA GLY A 225 -14.23 6.79 9.87
C GLY A 225 -14.06 8.19 9.32
N ILE A 226 -14.39 9.18 10.15
CA ILE A 226 -14.18 10.59 9.84
C ILE A 226 -12.67 10.87 9.73
N ASP A 227 -12.24 11.26 8.55
CA ASP A 227 -10.87 11.67 8.23
C ASP A 227 -10.88 12.48 6.92
N HIS A 228 -9.92 13.38 6.75
CA HIS A 228 -9.82 14.25 5.57
C HIS A 228 -11.12 14.99 5.20
N THR A 229 -11.84 15.53 6.18
CA THR A 229 -13.17 16.14 5.99
C THR A 229 -13.20 17.27 4.96
N SER A 230 -12.10 18.02 4.85
CA SER A 230 -11.96 19.08 3.85
C SER A 230 -11.97 18.59 2.39
N LEU A 231 -11.68 17.30 2.16
CA LEU A 231 -11.61 16.69 0.82
C LEU A 231 -12.77 15.72 0.57
N LEU A 232 -13.14 14.93 1.57
CA LEU A 232 -14.07 13.81 1.41
C LEU A 232 -15.51 14.12 1.88
N GLY A 233 -15.69 15.26 2.54
CA GLY A 233 -16.94 15.63 3.19
C GLY A 233 -16.91 15.43 4.71
N ASP A 234 -17.88 16.03 5.36
CA ASP A 234 -18.03 16.13 6.82
C ASP A 234 -18.83 14.98 7.45
N THR A 235 -19.35 14.05 6.65
CA THR A 235 -20.12 12.89 7.15
C THR A 235 -19.51 11.55 6.71
N MET A 236 -19.76 10.49 7.48
CA MET A 236 -19.26 9.16 7.14
C MET A 236 -19.88 8.62 5.85
N GLU A 237 -21.09 9.05 5.49
CA GLU A 237 -21.80 8.72 4.26
C GLU A 237 -21.11 9.32 3.03
N LYS A 238 -20.70 10.59 3.09
CA LYS A 238 -19.92 11.22 2.00
C LYS A 238 -18.57 10.52 1.82
N ILE A 239 -17.92 10.15 2.92
CA ILE A 239 -16.68 9.38 2.91
C ILE A 239 -16.89 7.97 2.32
N ALA A 240 -17.99 7.30 2.68
CA ALA A 240 -18.35 6.00 2.13
C ALA A 240 -18.60 6.09 0.62
N TRP A 241 -19.30 7.14 0.17
CA TRP A 241 -19.54 7.38 -1.26
C TRP A 241 -18.23 7.51 -2.02
N GLN A 242 -17.28 8.31 -1.52
CA GLN A 242 -15.95 8.46 -2.11
C GLN A 242 -15.22 7.12 -2.18
N LYS A 243 -15.28 6.33 -1.12
CA LYS A 243 -14.54 5.05 -1.03
C LYS A 243 -15.15 3.95 -1.90
N GLY A 244 -16.47 3.84 -1.96
CA GLY A 244 -17.15 2.95 -2.91
C GLY A 244 -16.91 3.32 -4.37
N GLY A 245 -16.23 4.45 -4.66
CA GLY A 245 -15.85 4.83 -6.02
C GLY A 245 -14.80 3.97 -6.68
N ILE A 246 -14.14 3.07 -5.94
CA ILE A 246 -13.26 2.06 -6.53
C ILE A 246 -14.02 0.85 -7.06
N PHE A 247 -15.32 0.71 -6.76
CA PHE A 247 -16.10 -0.42 -7.27
C PHE A 247 -16.18 -0.35 -8.80
N LYS A 248 -16.16 -1.52 -9.44
CA LYS A 248 -16.24 -1.66 -10.89
C LYS A 248 -17.32 -2.66 -11.26
N HIS A 249 -17.93 -2.46 -12.43
CA HIS A 249 -19.03 -3.29 -12.91
C HIS A 249 -18.63 -4.77 -12.97
N GLY A 250 -19.42 -5.64 -12.36
CA GLY A 250 -19.20 -7.09 -12.33
C GLY A 250 -17.99 -7.56 -11.51
N ILE A 251 -17.18 -6.66 -10.95
CA ILE A 251 -16.01 -7.01 -10.15
C ILE A 251 -16.42 -7.17 -8.68
N PRO A 252 -16.08 -8.27 -8.01
CA PRO A 252 -16.43 -8.47 -6.60
C PRO A 252 -15.73 -7.45 -5.69
N ALA A 253 -16.45 -7.03 -4.66
CA ALA A 253 -15.95 -6.15 -3.62
C ALA A 253 -16.26 -6.69 -2.22
N PHE A 254 -15.37 -6.43 -1.28
CA PHE A 254 -15.51 -6.83 0.12
C PHE A 254 -15.38 -5.62 1.04
N THR A 255 -16.23 -5.56 2.06
CA THR A 255 -16.12 -4.56 3.14
C THR A 255 -16.12 -5.25 4.50
N VAL A 256 -15.36 -4.70 5.44
CA VAL A 256 -15.57 -5.00 6.87
C VAL A 256 -16.89 -4.42 7.36
N LEU A 257 -17.32 -4.80 8.57
CA LEU A 257 -18.51 -4.21 9.21
C LEU A 257 -18.33 -2.69 9.37
N GLN A 258 -19.37 -1.94 9.00
CA GLN A 258 -19.43 -0.48 9.10
C GLN A 258 -20.71 -0.09 9.86
N PRO A 259 -20.82 1.17 10.34
CA PRO A 259 -22.10 1.72 10.75
C PRO A 259 -23.15 1.67 9.62
N GLU A 260 -24.43 1.63 9.99
CA GLU A 260 -25.54 1.39 9.06
C GLU A 260 -25.59 2.38 7.89
N GLY A 261 -25.47 3.69 8.15
CA GLY A 261 -25.51 4.73 7.10
C GLY A 261 -24.41 4.56 6.03
N PRO A 262 -23.12 4.55 6.41
CA PRO A 262 -22.01 4.26 5.50
C PRO A 262 -22.13 2.92 4.77
N LEU A 263 -22.63 1.87 5.45
CA LEU A 263 -22.83 0.56 4.84
C LEU A 263 -23.92 0.61 3.74
N ALA A 264 -25.02 1.31 4.00
CA ALA A 264 -26.08 1.53 3.02
C ALA A 264 -25.54 2.28 1.79
N VAL A 265 -24.71 3.31 1.97
CA VAL A 265 -24.08 4.03 0.85
C VAL A 265 -23.19 3.12 0.00
N LEU A 266 -22.37 2.26 0.63
CA LEU A 266 -21.55 1.30 -0.12
C LEU A 266 -22.42 0.32 -0.91
N ARG A 267 -23.49 -0.20 -0.28
CA ARG A 267 -24.44 -1.10 -0.92
C ARG A 267 -25.13 -0.45 -2.12
N ASP A 268 -25.67 0.75 -1.93
CA ASP A 268 -26.42 1.44 -2.98
C ASP A 268 -25.51 1.76 -4.17
N ARG A 269 -24.26 2.16 -3.90
CA ARG A 269 -23.25 2.39 -4.95
C ARG A 269 -22.88 1.11 -5.68
N ALA A 270 -22.71 0.00 -4.96
CA ALA A 270 -22.44 -1.30 -5.57
C ALA A 270 -23.60 -1.77 -6.45
N GLN A 271 -24.85 -1.59 -6.01
CA GLN A 271 -26.05 -1.89 -6.79
C GLN A 271 -26.14 -1.04 -8.07
N GLN A 272 -25.91 0.27 -7.98
CA GLN A 272 -25.97 1.20 -9.12
C GLN A 272 -25.04 0.79 -10.28
N ILE A 273 -23.87 0.24 -9.98
CA ILE A 273 -22.90 -0.18 -11.00
C ILE A 273 -22.87 -1.70 -11.21
N SER A 274 -23.77 -2.46 -10.58
CA SER A 274 -23.78 -3.93 -10.60
C SER A 274 -22.45 -4.56 -10.16
N CYS A 275 -21.89 -4.08 -9.05
CA CYS A 275 -20.75 -4.65 -8.36
C CYS A 275 -21.24 -5.63 -7.27
N PRO A 276 -20.83 -6.91 -7.28
CA PRO A 276 -21.12 -7.84 -6.19
C PRO A 276 -20.39 -7.44 -4.90
N LEU A 277 -21.11 -6.82 -3.95
CA LEU A 277 -20.55 -6.40 -2.66
C LEU A 277 -20.89 -7.39 -1.54
N TYR A 278 -19.88 -7.82 -0.80
CA TYR A 278 -20.00 -8.76 0.31
C TYR A 278 -19.49 -8.15 1.62
N LEU A 279 -20.18 -8.47 2.71
CA LEU A 279 -19.72 -8.18 4.07
C LEU A 279 -18.81 -9.32 4.55
N CYS A 280 -17.57 -9.00 4.93
CA CYS A 280 -16.64 -9.98 5.49
C CYS A 280 -17.19 -10.56 6.79
N PRO A 281 -17.09 -11.89 7.00
CA PRO A 281 -17.37 -12.47 8.30
C PRO A 281 -16.34 -11.99 9.34
N PRO A 282 -16.67 -12.05 10.64
CA PRO A 282 -15.67 -11.89 11.69
C PRO A 282 -14.58 -12.96 11.55
N LEU A 283 -13.34 -12.65 11.94
CA LEU A 283 -12.20 -13.56 11.76
C LEU A 283 -12.41 -14.90 12.47
N GLU A 284 -13.14 -14.88 13.58
CA GLU A 284 -13.55 -16.04 14.37
C GLU A 284 -14.31 -17.08 13.56
N ALA A 285 -15.14 -16.65 12.60
CA ALA A 285 -15.87 -17.59 11.75
C ALA A 285 -14.92 -18.37 10.80
N LEU A 286 -13.76 -17.80 10.46
CA LEU A 286 -12.72 -18.46 9.66
C LEU A 286 -11.77 -19.31 10.54
N GLU A 287 -11.96 -19.31 11.86
CA GLU A 287 -11.23 -20.13 12.84
C GLU A 287 -12.01 -21.41 13.21
N GLU A 288 -13.32 -21.48 12.88
CA GLU A 288 -14.17 -22.62 13.25
C GLU A 288 -13.60 -23.95 12.74
N GLY A 289 -13.42 -24.93 13.64
CA GLY A 289 -12.88 -26.24 13.28
C GLY A 289 -11.36 -26.30 13.08
N ALA A 290 -10.61 -25.25 13.40
CA ALA A 290 -9.16 -25.21 13.28
C ALA A 290 -8.49 -24.39 14.40
N PRO A 291 -7.15 -24.44 14.55
CA PRO A 291 -6.46 -23.60 15.53
C PRO A 291 -6.66 -22.10 15.23
N PRO A 292 -6.68 -21.24 16.27
CA PRO A 292 -6.81 -19.79 16.10
C PRO A 292 -5.78 -19.21 15.12
N LEU A 293 -6.19 -18.19 14.38
CA LEU A 293 -5.31 -17.50 13.44
C LEU A 293 -4.40 -16.56 14.23
N ILE A 294 -3.10 -16.79 14.10
CA ILE A 294 -2.06 -15.92 14.66
C ILE A 294 -1.77 -14.84 13.62
N LEU A 295 -1.83 -13.58 14.05
CA LEU A 295 -1.53 -12.42 13.21
C LEU A 295 -0.16 -11.87 13.58
N GLY A 296 0.66 -11.52 12.57
CA GLY A 296 1.93 -10.83 12.76
C GLY A 296 1.77 -9.37 13.18
N LEU A 297 0.59 -8.79 12.96
CA LEU A 297 0.22 -7.45 13.44
C LEU A 297 -0.70 -7.57 14.66
N GLU A 298 -0.32 -6.92 15.76
CA GLU A 298 -1.09 -6.94 16.99
C GLU A 298 -2.26 -5.94 17.00
N GLY A 299 -3.19 -6.16 17.93
CA GLY A 299 -4.33 -5.28 18.16
C GLY A 299 -5.64 -5.83 17.57
N GLU A 300 -6.72 -5.64 18.32
CA GLU A 300 -8.06 -6.14 17.98
C GLU A 300 -8.54 -5.68 16.59
N HIS A 301 -8.24 -4.43 16.24
CA HIS A 301 -8.58 -3.85 14.95
C HIS A 301 -7.89 -4.53 13.76
N GLN A 302 -6.81 -5.29 13.98
CA GLN A 302 -6.17 -6.07 12.92
C GLN A 302 -6.97 -7.33 12.56
N ARG A 303 -7.86 -7.82 13.43
CA ARG A 303 -8.69 -9.00 13.13
C ARG A 303 -9.62 -8.75 11.95
N SER A 304 -10.24 -7.57 11.87
CA SER A 304 -11.08 -7.20 10.71
C SER A 304 -10.25 -6.94 9.45
N ASN A 305 -9.05 -6.36 9.57
CA ASN A 305 -8.13 -6.20 8.44
C ASN A 305 -7.66 -7.56 7.87
N ALA A 306 -7.36 -8.52 8.75
CA ALA A 306 -6.97 -9.88 8.38
C ALA A 306 -8.14 -10.64 7.73
N ALA A 307 -9.36 -10.53 8.27
CA ALA A 307 -10.54 -11.13 7.65
C ALA A 307 -10.79 -10.57 6.24
N LEU A 308 -10.67 -9.25 6.05
CA LEU A 308 -10.76 -8.64 4.73
C LEU A 308 -9.65 -9.16 3.80
N ALA A 309 -8.40 -9.20 4.27
CA ALA A 309 -7.27 -9.70 3.49
C ALA A 309 -7.44 -11.16 3.06
N LEU A 310 -7.98 -12.02 3.92
CA LEU A 310 -8.31 -13.40 3.58
C LEU A 310 -9.35 -13.48 2.45
N GLN A 311 -10.44 -12.71 2.52
CA GLN A 311 -11.44 -12.70 1.44
C GLN A 311 -10.86 -12.18 0.13
N LEU A 312 -10.05 -11.11 0.18
CA LEU A 312 -9.39 -10.55 -1.01
C LEU A 312 -8.45 -11.57 -1.65
N ALA A 313 -7.58 -12.20 -0.86
CA ALA A 313 -6.64 -13.20 -1.36
C ALA A 313 -7.36 -14.45 -1.89
N HIS A 314 -8.38 -14.93 -1.18
CA HIS A 314 -9.17 -16.08 -1.60
C HIS A 314 -9.89 -15.84 -2.92
N CYS A 315 -10.60 -14.70 -3.05
CA CYS A 315 -11.28 -14.32 -4.28
C CYS A 315 -10.30 -14.19 -5.45
N TRP A 316 -9.13 -13.60 -5.21
CA TRP A 316 -8.09 -13.48 -6.23
C TRP A 316 -7.57 -14.85 -6.69
N LEU A 317 -7.30 -15.76 -5.75
CA LEU A 317 -6.81 -17.12 -6.05
C LEU A 317 -7.84 -17.95 -6.81
N GLN A 318 -9.13 -17.85 -6.48
CA GLN A 318 -10.21 -18.51 -7.23
C GLN A 318 -10.25 -18.03 -8.68
N HIS A 319 -10.20 -16.71 -8.87
CA HIS A 319 -10.15 -16.11 -10.21
C HIS A 319 -8.90 -16.56 -10.99
N HIS A 320 -7.72 -16.57 -10.34
CA HIS A 320 -6.46 -16.98 -10.97
C HIS A 320 -6.46 -18.45 -11.42
N ASN A 321 -7.08 -19.33 -10.64
CA ASN A 321 -7.16 -20.76 -10.93
C ASN A 321 -8.29 -21.12 -11.92
N ASN A 322 -8.93 -20.13 -12.56
CA ASN A 322 -10.14 -20.30 -13.38
C ASN A 322 -11.25 -21.08 -12.65
N GLN A 323 -11.29 -21.00 -11.32
CA GLN A 323 -12.38 -21.59 -10.57
C GLN A 323 -13.56 -20.64 -10.67
N ASP A 324 -14.66 -21.19 -11.19
CA ASP A 324 -15.92 -20.49 -11.33
C ASP A 324 -16.32 -19.98 -9.95
N ILE A 325 -16.54 -18.67 -9.80
CA ILE A 325 -16.89 -18.03 -8.53
C ILE A 325 -18.37 -18.32 -8.19
N GLN A 326 -18.78 -19.59 -8.27
CA GLN A 326 -20.14 -20.04 -7.97
C GLN A 326 -20.42 -19.97 -6.46
N GLU A 327 -19.40 -20.10 -5.61
CA GLU A 327 -19.54 -19.97 -4.15
C GLU A 327 -19.97 -18.55 -3.72
N LEU A 328 -19.53 -17.50 -4.41
CA LEU A 328 -20.00 -16.12 -4.13
C LEU A 328 -21.46 -15.88 -4.56
N LYS A 329 -22.03 -16.71 -5.45
CA LYS A 329 -23.42 -16.61 -5.88
C LYS A 329 -24.41 -17.25 -4.89
N MET A 330 -23.92 -18.08 -3.96
CA MET A 330 -24.73 -18.81 -2.98
C MET A 330 -24.98 -18.04 -1.68
N SER A 331 -24.36 -16.86 -1.52
CA SER A 331 -24.52 -16.04 -0.31
C SER A 331 -25.93 -15.47 -0.20
N ARG A 332 -26.71 -15.97 0.78
CA ARG A 332 -28.00 -15.36 1.14
C ARG A 332 -27.77 -13.99 1.80
N PRO A 333 -28.61 -12.97 1.54
CA PRO A 333 -28.51 -11.69 2.22
C PRO A 333 -28.62 -11.89 3.73
N SER A 334 -27.72 -11.26 4.50
CA SER A 334 -27.95 -11.17 5.94
C SER A 334 -29.18 -10.29 6.18
N VAL A 335 -30.20 -10.84 6.85
CA VAL A 335 -31.44 -10.12 7.18
C VAL A 335 -31.14 -8.82 7.93
N ARG A 336 -30.08 -8.83 8.75
CA ARG A 336 -29.67 -7.70 9.59
C ARG A 336 -28.95 -6.58 8.82
N TRP A 337 -28.06 -6.91 7.89
CA TRP A 337 -27.18 -5.92 7.25
C TRP A 337 -27.55 -5.63 5.80
N GLN A 338 -28.56 -6.33 5.26
CA GLN A 338 -29.07 -6.16 3.90
C GLN A 338 -27.97 -6.28 2.82
N LEU A 339 -26.89 -7.00 3.16
CA LEU A 339 -25.77 -7.36 2.29
C LEU A 339 -25.51 -8.87 2.44
N PRO A 340 -25.12 -9.55 1.36
CA PRO A 340 -24.69 -10.93 1.44
C PRO A 340 -23.43 -11.04 2.29
N LEU A 341 -23.39 -12.04 3.17
CA LEU A 341 -22.15 -12.38 3.86
C LEU A 341 -21.22 -13.08 2.88
N ALA A 342 -19.94 -12.71 2.94
CA ALA A 342 -18.92 -13.40 2.19
C ALA A 342 -18.80 -14.87 2.68
N PRO A 343 -18.47 -15.82 1.79
CA PRO A 343 -18.39 -17.22 2.14
C PRO A 343 -17.32 -17.44 3.22
N VAL A 344 -17.65 -18.30 4.17
CA VAL A 344 -16.72 -18.81 5.18
C VAL A 344 -15.98 -19.99 4.56
N PHE A 345 -14.66 -19.98 4.62
CA PHE A 345 -13.80 -21.06 4.17
C PHE A 345 -12.72 -21.34 5.22
N GLN A 346 -12.09 -22.51 5.11
CA GLN A 346 -10.95 -22.86 5.95
C GLN A 346 -9.65 -22.25 5.40
N PRO A 347 -8.98 -21.33 6.12
CA PRO A 347 -7.73 -20.75 5.66
C PRO A 347 -6.65 -21.83 5.50
N THR A 348 -6.02 -21.85 4.33
CA THR A 348 -4.93 -22.79 4.00
C THR A 348 -3.70 -22.55 4.89
N SER A 349 -2.75 -23.49 4.87
CA SER A 349 -1.45 -23.30 5.52
C SER A 349 -0.71 -22.05 5.03
N HIS A 350 -0.74 -21.77 3.72
CA HIS A 350 -0.12 -20.58 3.14
C HIS A 350 -0.76 -19.27 3.64
N MET A 351 -2.11 -19.24 3.73
CA MET A 351 -2.84 -18.11 4.30
C MET A 351 -2.49 -17.89 5.78
N ARG A 352 -2.45 -18.98 6.56
CA ARG A 352 -2.09 -18.94 7.99
C ARG A 352 -0.66 -18.41 8.20
N HIS A 353 0.30 -18.88 7.41
CA HIS A 353 1.67 -18.38 7.46
C HIS A 353 1.74 -16.92 7.00
N GLY A 354 1.02 -16.55 5.93
CA GLY A 354 1.01 -15.17 5.44
C GLY A 354 0.50 -14.20 6.50
N LEU A 355 -0.59 -14.54 7.19
CA LEU A 355 -1.10 -13.75 8.32
C LEU A 355 -0.11 -13.65 9.47
N ARG A 356 0.47 -14.78 9.88
CA ARG A 356 1.40 -14.86 11.02
C ARG A 356 2.67 -14.06 10.79
N ASP A 357 3.22 -14.12 9.58
CA ASP A 357 4.55 -13.59 9.29
C ASP A 357 4.47 -12.15 8.72
N THR A 358 3.26 -11.59 8.61
CA THR A 358 3.07 -10.21 8.15
C THR A 358 3.67 -9.20 9.11
N GLU A 359 4.66 -8.45 8.61
CA GLU A 359 5.22 -7.28 9.28
C GLU A 359 4.79 -5.99 8.58
N TRP A 360 4.49 -4.97 9.37
CA TRP A 360 4.14 -3.65 8.84
C TRP A 360 4.69 -2.56 9.77
N PRO A 361 5.89 -2.02 9.48
CA PRO A 361 6.58 -1.08 10.36
C PRO A 361 5.71 0.11 10.78
N GLY A 362 5.79 0.49 12.05
CA GLY A 362 5.01 1.59 12.62
C GLY A 362 3.53 1.29 12.87
N ARG A 363 3.09 0.02 12.85
CA ARG A 363 1.76 -0.41 13.33
C ARG A 363 1.93 -1.43 14.43
N THR A 364 1.52 -1.06 15.64
CA THR A 364 1.57 -1.92 16.83
C THR A 364 2.87 -2.70 16.93
N GLN A 365 3.98 -2.02 16.67
CA GLN A 365 5.29 -2.65 16.49
C GLN A 365 6.06 -2.58 17.81
N VAL A 366 6.54 -3.74 18.27
CA VAL A 366 7.43 -3.83 19.44
C VAL A 366 8.85 -4.08 18.96
N LEU A 367 9.81 -3.24 19.36
CA LEU A 367 11.24 -3.45 19.08
C LEU A 367 12.03 -3.56 20.38
N LEU A 368 12.90 -4.56 20.44
CA LEU A 368 13.80 -4.81 21.57
C LEU A 368 15.21 -4.36 21.20
N ARG A 369 15.78 -3.46 22.01
CA ARG A 369 17.13 -2.91 21.82
C ARG A 369 17.86 -2.86 23.17
N GLY A 370 18.49 -3.97 23.53
CA GLY A 370 19.13 -4.12 24.84
C GLY A 370 18.10 -3.94 25.97
N PRO A 371 18.31 -3.02 26.93
CA PRO A 371 17.34 -2.75 27.99
C PRO A 371 16.11 -1.96 27.51
N LEU A 372 16.14 -1.38 26.29
CA LEU A 372 15.06 -0.55 25.76
C LEU A 372 14.03 -1.38 25.01
N THR A 373 12.76 -1.03 25.25
CA THR A 373 11.62 -1.61 24.54
C THR A 373 10.81 -0.50 23.93
N TRP A 374 10.74 -0.50 22.60
CA TRP A 374 10.05 0.52 21.83
C TRP A 374 8.68 -0.01 21.45
N TYR A 375 7.63 0.75 21.78
CA TYR A 375 6.27 0.53 21.32
C TYR A 375 5.94 1.61 20.30
N LEU A 376 5.96 1.23 19.02
CA LEU A 376 5.82 2.16 17.89
C LEU A 376 4.45 2.00 17.24
N ASP A 377 3.70 3.10 17.15
CA ASP A 377 2.46 3.15 16.37
C ASP A 377 2.24 4.54 15.77
N GLY A 378 1.88 4.59 14.48
CA GLY A 378 1.52 5.82 13.76
C GLY A 378 0.07 6.27 13.96
N ALA A 379 -0.52 6.03 15.13
CA ALA A 379 -1.87 6.47 15.50
C ALA A 379 -1.95 8.00 15.58
N HIS A 380 -2.98 8.58 14.98
CA HIS A 380 -3.09 10.04 14.78
C HIS A 380 -4.53 10.55 14.74
N THR A 381 -5.49 9.73 15.16
CA THR A 381 -6.90 10.08 15.34
C THR A 381 -7.36 9.59 16.70
N THR A 382 -8.44 10.15 17.24
CA THR A 382 -9.05 9.68 18.50
C THR A 382 -9.23 8.16 18.54
N SER A 383 -9.83 7.60 17.49
CA SER A 383 -10.08 6.15 17.38
C SER A 383 -8.80 5.32 17.30
N SER A 384 -7.78 5.79 16.56
CA SER A 384 -6.51 5.06 16.44
C SER A 384 -5.67 5.15 17.71
N ILE A 385 -5.66 6.30 18.40
CA ILE A 385 -4.98 6.43 19.70
C ILE A 385 -5.64 5.53 20.75
N GLN A 386 -6.98 5.45 20.78
CA GLN A 386 -7.67 4.51 21.67
C GLN A 386 -7.30 3.05 21.38
N ALA A 387 -7.20 2.67 20.10
CA ALA A 387 -6.75 1.33 19.71
C ALA A 387 -5.29 1.08 20.12
N CYS A 388 -4.41 2.06 19.94
CA CYS A 388 -3.02 2.03 20.37
C CYS A 388 -2.90 1.88 21.90
N VAL A 389 -3.69 2.63 22.68
CA VAL A 389 -3.74 2.51 24.15
C VAL A 389 -4.15 1.10 24.58
N ARG A 390 -5.19 0.53 23.95
CA ARG A 390 -5.62 -0.85 24.24
C ARG A 390 -4.50 -1.85 23.95
N TRP A 391 -3.87 -1.74 22.77
CA TRP A 391 -2.74 -2.58 22.39
C TRP A 391 -1.57 -2.45 23.37
N TYR A 392 -1.11 -1.23 23.64
CA TYR A 392 0.02 -0.97 24.53
C TYR A 392 -0.20 -1.58 25.92
N ARG A 393 -1.39 -1.42 26.50
CA ARG A 393 -1.72 -2.00 27.82
C ARG A 393 -1.73 -3.52 27.81
N GLN A 394 -2.21 -4.14 26.73
CA GLN A 394 -2.17 -5.59 26.56
C GLN A 394 -0.73 -6.08 26.38
N ALA A 395 0.08 -5.37 25.59
CA ALA A 395 1.49 -5.72 25.38
C ALA A 395 2.30 -5.66 26.68
N LEU A 396 2.04 -4.67 27.55
CA LEU A 396 2.64 -4.59 28.89
C LEU A 396 2.28 -5.77 29.79
N GLN A 397 1.05 -6.31 29.68
CA GLN A 397 0.61 -7.43 30.52
C GLN A 397 1.20 -8.77 30.07
N ARG A 398 1.37 -8.97 28.76
CA ARG A 398 1.93 -10.21 28.20
C ARG A 398 3.41 -10.38 28.46
N ARG A 399 4.11 -9.29 28.80
CA ARG A 399 5.54 -9.31 28.95
C ARG A 399 5.93 -9.86 30.32
N GLU A 400 6.63 -10.99 30.32
CA GLU A 400 7.34 -11.45 31.51
C GLU A 400 8.39 -10.41 31.88
N ARG A 401 8.31 -9.88 33.11
CA ARG A 401 9.23 -8.85 33.59
C ARG A 401 10.63 -9.48 33.72
N PRO A 402 11.62 -9.06 32.93
CA PRO A 402 12.96 -9.58 33.08
C PRO A 402 13.58 -8.89 34.31
N SER A 403 13.55 -9.59 35.45
CA SER A 403 14.19 -9.19 36.73
C SER A 403 13.66 -7.89 37.38
N GLY A 404 13.49 -7.88 38.70
CA GLY A 404 12.78 -6.84 39.48
C GLY A 404 13.46 -5.47 39.62
N GLY A 405 14.05 -4.94 38.55
CA GLY A 405 14.57 -3.57 38.51
C GLY A 405 13.48 -2.51 38.27
N PRO A 406 13.78 -1.22 38.56
CA PRO A 406 12.86 -0.13 38.28
C PRO A 406 12.64 0.03 36.76
N GLU A 407 11.37 0.12 36.33
CA GLU A 407 10.97 0.39 34.96
C GLU A 407 10.63 1.88 34.82
N VAL A 408 11.17 2.55 33.80
CA VAL A 408 10.79 3.92 33.44
C VAL A 408 10.11 3.91 32.08
N ARG A 409 8.93 4.52 32.00
CA ARG A 409 8.11 4.61 30.79
C ARG A 409 8.13 6.03 30.26
N VAL A 410 8.64 6.18 29.05
CA VAL A 410 8.72 7.47 28.37
C VAL A 410 7.75 7.47 27.19
N LEU A 411 6.86 8.47 27.14
CA LEU A 411 6.07 8.77 25.96
C LEU A 411 6.88 9.65 25.02
N LEU A 412 7.09 9.19 23.79
CA LEU A 412 7.53 10.06 22.69
C LEU A 412 6.31 10.39 21.85
N PHE A 413 5.94 11.68 21.80
CA PHE A 413 4.73 12.12 21.10
C PHE A 413 5.03 13.22 20.10
N ASN A 414 4.41 13.10 18.93
CA ASN A 414 4.42 14.12 17.89
C ASN A 414 3.06 14.10 17.19
N SER A 415 2.52 15.29 16.91
CA SER A 415 1.28 15.48 16.17
C SER A 415 1.50 16.56 15.11
N THR A 416 0.94 16.32 13.92
CA THR A 416 1.10 17.19 12.75
C THR A 416 -0.26 17.56 12.16
N GLY A 417 -0.30 18.71 11.48
CA GLY A 417 -1.51 19.25 10.84
C GLY A 417 -2.51 19.86 11.84
N ASP A 418 -3.76 20.02 11.40
CA ASP A 418 -4.82 20.73 12.14
C ASP A 418 -5.49 19.89 13.26
N ARG A 419 -4.74 18.95 13.84
CA ARG A 419 -5.26 18.04 14.88
C ARG A 419 -5.15 18.69 16.26
N ASP A 420 -6.11 18.41 17.14
CA ASP A 420 -6.06 18.81 18.54
C ASP A 420 -5.13 17.86 19.33
N PRO A 421 -3.88 18.27 19.64
CA PRO A 421 -2.93 17.39 20.33
C PRO A 421 -3.33 17.17 21.79
N ALA A 422 -4.01 18.14 22.42
CA ALA A 422 -4.45 18.03 23.80
C ALA A 422 -5.54 16.97 23.95
N ALA A 423 -6.50 16.91 23.02
CA ALA A 423 -7.51 15.86 22.98
C ALA A 423 -6.88 14.47 22.79
N LEU A 424 -5.86 14.34 21.94
CA LEU A 424 -5.15 13.06 21.73
C LEU A 424 -4.34 12.65 22.96
N LEU A 425 -3.63 13.59 23.59
CA LEU A 425 -2.83 13.31 24.80
C LEU A 425 -3.70 12.89 25.99
N LYS A 426 -4.90 13.46 26.13
CA LYS A 426 -5.85 13.06 27.17
C LYS A 426 -6.18 11.57 27.12
N LEU A 427 -6.22 10.98 25.92
CA LEU A 427 -6.48 9.54 25.74
C LEU A 427 -5.31 8.66 26.20
N LEU A 428 -4.08 9.19 26.22
CA LEU A 428 -2.86 8.50 26.63
C LEU A 428 -2.63 8.55 28.15
N GLN A 429 -3.31 9.44 28.87
CA GLN A 429 -3.19 9.60 30.32
C GLN A 429 -3.35 8.28 31.12
N PRO A 430 -4.26 7.35 30.75
CA PRO A 430 -4.41 6.06 31.43
C PRO A 430 -3.19 5.12 31.30
N CYS A 431 -2.24 5.39 30.40
CA CYS A 431 -1.02 4.60 30.23
C CYS A 431 0.03 4.86 31.33
N ARG A 432 -0.10 5.95 32.11
CA ARG A 432 0.79 6.29 33.23
C ARG A 432 2.27 6.28 32.84
N PHE A 433 2.64 7.11 31.87
CA PHE A 433 4.04 7.37 31.54
C PHE A 433 4.71 8.22 32.64
N ASP A 434 5.98 7.94 32.94
CA ASP A 434 6.78 8.69 33.92
C ASP A 434 7.30 10.01 33.33
N TYR A 435 7.62 9.99 32.03
CA TYR A 435 8.07 11.15 31.28
C TYR A 435 7.34 11.24 29.94
N ALA A 436 7.19 12.47 29.44
CA ALA A 436 6.73 12.72 28.07
C ALA A 436 7.72 13.66 27.37
N VAL A 437 8.12 13.29 26.16
CA VAL A 437 8.96 14.07 25.27
C VAL A 437 8.16 14.40 24.01
N PHE A 438 8.12 15.68 23.67
CA PHE A 438 7.43 16.18 22.50
C PHE A 438 8.45 16.53 21.43
N CYS A 439 8.39 15.84 20.28
CA CYS A 439 9.40 15.95 19.23
C CYS A 439 8.87 16.76 18.04
N PRO A 440 9.66 17.66 17.43
CA PRO A 440 9.28 18.32 16.18
C PRO A 440 9.42 17.37 14.99
N ASN A 441 8.85 17.76 13.83
CA ASN A 441 9.09 17.07 12.54
C ASN A 441 10.40 17.47 11.86
N LEU A 442 11.22 18.28 12.53
CA LEU A 442 12.49 18.76 12.01
C LEU A 442 13.55 17.71 12.32
N THR A 443 14.06 17.06 11.28
CA THR A 443 15.15 16.07 11.38
C THR A 443 16.53 16.71 11.43
N GLU A 444 16.63 18.02 11.20
CA GLU A 444 17.85 18.80 11.29
C GLU A 444 17.80 19.71 12.52
N VAL A 445 18.73 19.48 13.45
CA VAL A 445 19.11 20.52 14.41
C VAL A 445 20.00 21.47 13.61
N SER A 446 19.46 22.61 13.18
CA SER A 446 20.31 23.69 12.68
C SER A 446 21.29 24.04 13.80
N SER A 447 22.57 23.72 13.63
CA SER A 447 23.64 24.00 14.61
C SER A 447 24.01 25.48 14.68
N THR A 448 23.03 26.36 14.47
CA THR A 448 23.15 27.81 14.51
C THR A 448 21.81 28.39 14.99
N GLY A 449 21.69 28.64 16.29
CA GLY A 449 20.52 29.30 16.85
C GLY A 449 20.52 29.25 18.37
N SER A 450 20.92 30.36 18.98
CA SER A 450 20.90 30.64 20.42
C SER A 450 19.60 30.22 21.11
N ALA A 451 19.74 29.82 22.38
CA ALA A 451 18.66 29.72 23.34
C ALA A 451 17.75 30.97 23.30
N GLY A 452 16.46 30.77 23.08
CA GLY A 452 15.46 31.82 23.09
C GLY A 452 14.21 31.42 22.30
N GLU A 453 13.16 31.06 23.05
CA GLU A 453 11.76 30.97 22.63
C GLU A 453 11.37 29.94 21.53
N ARG A 454 10.85 28.78 21.98
CA ARG A 454 9.45 28.34 21.74
C ARG A 454 9.17 26.96 22.34
#